data_AF-A0A4S5E5K4-F1
#
_entry.id   AF-A0A4S5E5K4-F1
#
_cell.length_a   1.000
_cell.length_b   1.000
_cell.length_c   1.000
_cell.angle_alpha   90.00
_cell.angle_beta   90.00
_cell.angle_gamma   90.00
#
_symmetry.space_group_name_H-M   'P 1'
#
loop_
_entity.id
_entity.type
_entity.pdbx_description
1 polymer ?
#
loop_
_entity_poly.entity_id
_entity_poly.type
_entity_poly.pdbx_seq_one_letter_code
_entity_poly.pdbx_strand_id
1 'polypeptide(L)'
;MILLTAPHHGRRAAVLIATLSAGLALAGCGATEEDPLGVNSAGEDSPAVAAGTAGEGDSSSADPIGLAQGEDPLGIGLDGAALCGVQPKDSRLHYTVMLHNPTLESFTFGEMTLGDPEELVILSSQAQTANREGHHHGGTAKGGHDAHAAVPTPTASPEPIGPPVDAEGYVFEPDAHVNIIVTVELAEGAPHGSAENIVVAFSSPERDYAVAHPLKIDVDAVSCA
;
A
#
# COMPACT_ATOMS: atom_id res chain seq x y z
N MET A 1 6.16 61.35 -4.57
CA MET A 1 6.19 62.08 -5.86
C MET A 1 7.42 61.56 -6.60
N ILE A 2 7.31 60.50 -7.40
CA ILE A 2 6.95 60.51 -8.82
C ILE A 2 5.94 59.40 -9.12
N LEU A 3 4.85 59.76 -9.81
CA LEU A 3 3.93 58.87 -10.52
C LEU A 3 4.61 58.35 -11.80
N LEU A 4 4.44 57.07 -12.14
CA LEU A 4 4.26 56.69 -13.54
C LEU A 4 3.30 55.50 -13.69
N THR A 5 2.43 55.67 -14.67
CA THR A 5 1.17 55.01 -14.96
C THR A 5 1.37 53.86 -15.96
N ALA A 6 0.47 52.86 -15.92
CA ALA A 6 0.22 51.78 -16.91
C ALA A 6 -0.06 52.35 -18.35
N PRO A 7 -0.27 51.61 -19.48
CA PRO A 7 -1.02 50.32 -19.58
C PRO A 7 -0.80 49.37 -20.82
N HIS A 8 -1.63 48.31 -20.85
CA HIS A 8 -2.41 47.77 -21.99
C HIS A 8 -1.89 46.68 -22.97
N HIS A 9 -2.88 45.85 -23.33
CA HIS A 9 -3.11 44.97 -24.51
C HIS A 9 -2.89 43.48 -24.21
N GLY A 10 -3.85 42.56 -24.34
CA GLY A 10 -5.15 42.58 -25.02
C GLY A 10 -5.25 41.36 -25.96
N ARG A 11 -6.48 40.81 -26.09
CA ARG A 11 -6.99 39.78 -27.03
C ARG A 11 -6.90 38.33 -26.56
N ARG A 12 -8.00 37.62 -26.32
CA ARG A 12 -9.17 37.21 -27.16
C ARG A 12 -8.92 35.89 -27.92
N ALA A 13 -9.80 34.94 -27.60
CA ALA A 13 -10.43 33.93 -28.46
C ALA A 13 -9.59 32.76 -28.97
N ALA A 14 -10.04 31.52 -28.70
CA ALA A 14 -10.78 30.73 -29.70
C ALA A 14 -11.39 29.46 -29.10
N VAL A 15 -12.69 29.28 -29.37
CA VAL A 15 -13.44 28.01 -29.37
C VAL A 15 -13.04 27.21 -30.62
N LEU A 16 -12.99 25.87 -30.56
CA LEU A 16 -13.20 24.90 -31.67
C LEU A 16 -13.31 23.48 -31.09
N ILE A 17 -14.50 22.88 -30.96
CA ILE A 17 -15.22 21.95 -31.88
C ILE A 17 -14.64 20.52 -31.96
N ALA A 18 -15.41 19.60 -31.35
CA ALA A 18 -15.79 18.21 -31.69
C ALA A 18 -15.03 17.36 -32.73
N THR A 19 -14.92 16.06 -32.44
CA THR A 19 -15.32 14.98 -33.37
C THR A 19 -15.69 13.66 -32.67
N LEU A 20 -16.73 13.03 -33.23
CA LEU A 20 -17.31 11.72 -32.94
C LEU A 20 -16.52 10.65 -33.71
N SER A 21 -16.30 9.45 -33.15
CA SER A 21 -15.87 8.27 -33.92
C SER A 21 -16.37 6.99 -33.25
N ALA A 22 -17.42 6.40 -33.84
CA ALA A 22 -17.85 5.03 -33.58
C ALA A 22 -17.02 4.06 -34.45
N GLY A 23 -16.70 2.88 -33.92
CA GLY A 23 -16.05 1.79 -34.67
C GLY A 23 -16.39 0.43 -34.08
N LEU A 24 -17.28 -0.30 -34.77
CA LEU A 24 -17.55 -1.74 -34.64
C LEU A 24 -16.48 -2.56 -35.39
N ALA A 25 -16.01 -3.67 -34.80
CA ALA A 25 -15.50 -4.87 -35.51
C ALA A 25 -15.18 -5.96 -34.46
N LEU A 26 -15.91 -7.08 -34.41
CA LEU A 26 -15.72 -8.36 -35.14
C LEU A 26 -14.86 -9.40 -34.37
N ALA A 27 -15.55 -10.46 -33.94
CA ALA A 27 -15.18 -11.88 -33.87
C ALA A 27 -13.73 -12.29 -33.52
N GLY A 28 -13.60 -13.08 -32.46
CA GLY A 28 -12.50 -14.00 -32.23
C GLY A 28 -13.01 -15.29 -31.58
N CYS A 29 -12.84 -16.41 -32.29
CA CYS A 29 -13.17 -17.78 -31.90
C CYS A 29 -11.85 -18.56 -31.83
N GLY A 30 -11.70 -19.42 -30.81
CA GLY A 30 -10.55 -20.30 -30.61
C GLY A 30 -9.87 -20.02 -29.27
N ALA A 31 -9.43 -20.99 -28.47
CA ALA A 31 -9.50 -22.44 -28.53
C ALA A 31 -9.45 -22.93 -27.07
N THR A 32 -10.21 -23.97 -26.72
CA THR A 32 -10.02 -24.68 -25.46
C THR A 32 -8.89 -25.68 -25.67
N GLU A 33 -7.70 -25.32 -25.20
CA GLU A 33 -6.56 -26.22 -25.08
C GLU A 33 -6.83 -27.21 -23.92
N GLU A 34 -6.56 -28.48 -24.16
CA GLU A 34 -6.76 -29.58 -23.22
C GLU A 34 -5.78 -29.43 -22.05
N ASP A 35 -6.26 -29.45 -20.80
CA ASP A 35 -5.40 -29.63 -19.63
C ASP A 35 -5.07 -31.14 -19.46
N PRO A 36 -3.81 -31.56 -19.68
CA PRO A 36 -3.39 -32.96 -19.78
C PRO A 36 -3.25 -33.68 -18.42
N LEU A 37 -3.68 -33.09 -17.31
CA LEU A 37 -3.60 -33.68 -15.98
C LEU A 37 -5.01 -33.85 -15.40
N GLY A 38 -5.76 -34.79 -15.98
CA GLY A 38 -7.09 -35.20 -15.55
C GLY A 38 -7.14 -35.62 -14.08
N VAL A 39 -7.47 -34.68 -13.21
CA VAL A 39 -7.85 -34.93 -11.83
C VAL A 39 -9.19 -34.23 -11.59
N ASN A 40 -10.22 -35.03 -11.37
CA ASN A 40 -11.64 -34.66 -11.16
C ASN A 40 -12.53 -34.59 -12.42
N SER A 41 -12.50 -35.64 -13.25
CA SER A 41 -13.70 -36.02 -14.02
C SER A 41 -14.49 -37.06 -13.21
N ALA A 42 -15.61 -36.64 -12.63
CA ALA A 42 -16.61 -37.54 -12.07
C ALA A 42 -18.01 -37.06 -12.47
N GLY A 43 -18.76 -37.95 -13.14
CA GLY A 43 -20.21 -38.07 -12.96
C GLY A 43 -21.11 -37.21 -13.84
N GLU A 44 -21.48 -37.81 -14.98
CA GLU A 44 -22.81 -37.92 -15.60
C GLU A 44 -24.00 -37.04 -15.11
N ASP A 45 -24.74 -36.59 -16.15
CA ASP A 45 -26.19 -36.40 -16.26
C ASP A 45 -26.87 -35.01 -16.07
N SER A 46 -27.15 -34.41 -17.25
CA SER A 46 -28.48 -33.92 -17.68
C SER A 46 -28.97 -32.50 -17.26
N PRO A 47 -29.93 -31.91 -18.02
CA PRO A 47 -29.78 -30.57 -18.61
C PRO A 47 -30.70 -29.45 -18.06
N ALA A 48 -30.40 -28.22 -18.52
CA ALA A 48 -31.27 -27.06 -18.77
C ALA A 48 -32.19 -26.55 -17.64
N VAL A 49 -31.96 -25.30 -17.17
CA VAL A 49 -32.98 -24.24 -17.08
C VAL A 49 -32.33 -22.87 -16.79
N ALA A 50 -32.93 -21.84 -17.35
CA ALA A 50 -32.54 -20.44 -17.25
C ALA A 50 -33.08 -19.73 -15.99
N ALA A 51 -32.45 -18.57 -15.71
CA ALA A 51 -32.92 -17.39 -14.99
C ALA A 51 -32.98 -17.43 -13.44
N GLY A 52 -32.33 -16.44 -12.81
CA GLY A 52 -32.62 -16.04 -11.43
C GLY A 52 -31.47 -15.39 -10.67
N THR A 53 -31.44 -14.06 -10.67
CA THR A 53 -31.21 -13.11 -9.55
C THR A 53 -30.19 -13.42 -8.43
N ALA A 54 -29.27 -12.46 -8.25
CA ALA A 54 -28.60 -11.96 -7.03
C ALA A 54 -28.48 -12.84 -5.76
N GLY A 55 -27.27 -12.90 -5.23
CA GLY A 55 -26.99 -13.25 -3.84
C GLY A 55 -25.50 -13.30 -3.54
N GLU A 56 -25.04 -12.34 -2.73
CA GLU A 56 -23.78 -12.34 -1.97
C GLU A 56 -23.42 -13.69 -1.37
N GLY A 57 -22.12 -14.00 -1.33
CA GLY A 57 -21.60 -15.09 -0.52
C GLY A 57 -20.18 -15.51 -0.89
N ASP A 58 -19.23 -14.75 -0.36
CA ASP A 58 -17.99 -15.27 0.26
C ASP A 58 -17.28 -16.42 -0.48
N SER A 59 -16.33 -16.03 -1.32
CA SER A 59 -15.19 -16.86 -1.64
C SER A 59 -13.96 -15.99 -1.47
N SER A 60 -13.41 -16.04 -0.26
CA SER A 60 -11.99 -15.82 0.05
C SER A 60 -11.13 -16.25 -1.13
N SER A 61 -10.83 -15.30 -2.00
CA SER A 61 -9.91 -15.47 -3.10
C SER A 61 -8.63 -14.84 -2.59
N ALA A 62 -7.66 -15.69 -2.25
CA ALA A 62 -6.28 -15.24 -2.28
C ALA A 62 -6.02 -14.82 -3.72
N ASP A 63 -6.01 -13.50 -3.95
CA ASP A 63 -5.73 -12.89 -5.24
C ASP A 63 -4.39 -13.46 -5.74
N PRO A 64 -4.28 -13.98 -6.97
CA PRO A 64 -3.04 -14.52 -7.48
C PRO A 64 -1.94 -13.47 -7.38
N ILE A 65 -1.00 -13.76 -6.48
CA ILE A 65 0.30 -13.12 -6.32
C ILE A 65 0.97 -13.09 -7.70
N GLY A 66 0.83 -11.99 -8.45
CA GLY A 66 1.39 -11.96 -9.81
C GLY A 66 1.12 -10.71 -10.63
N LEU A 67 0.01 -9.99 -10.40
CA LEU A 67 -0.26 -8.75 -11.13
C LEU A 67 0.00 -7.48 -10.29
N ALA A 68 -0.24 -7.53 -8.97
CA ALA A 68 0.06 -6.40 -8.07
C ALA A 68 1.57 -6.26 -7.77
N GLN A 69 2.33 -7.36 -7.77
CA GLN A 69 3.76 -7.35 -7.45
C GLN A 69 4.62 -6.60 -8.49
N GLY A 70 4.15 -6.48 -9.73
CA GLY A 70 4.90 -5.76 -10.76
C GLY A 70 5.04 -4.27 -10.44
N GLU A 71 3.99 -3.66 -9.89
CA GLU A 71 3.94 -2.24 -9.53
C GLU A 71 4.18 -1.97 -8.04
N ASP A 72 3.93 -2.98 -7.19
CA ASP A 72 4.16 -2.94 -5.74
C ASP A 72 4.76 -4.27 -5.25
N PRO A 73 6.06 -4.52 -5.49
CA PRO A 73 6.71 -5.77 -5.08
C PRO A 73 6.81 -5.92 -3.56
N LEU A 74 6.65 -4.84 -2.80
CA LEU A 74 6.74 -4.82 -1.34
C LEU A 74 5.38 -4.89 -0.64
N GLY A 75 4.27 -4.92 -1.39
CA GLY A 75 2.93 -4.94 -0.82
C GLY A 75 2.59 -3.69 0.01
N ILE A 76 3.23 -2.55 -0.25
CA ILE A 76 3.04 -1.29 0.48
C ILE A 76 1.59 -0.80 0.39
N GLY A 77 0.89 -1.07 -0.71
CA GLY A 77 -0.51 -0.67 -0.91
C GLY A 77 -1.53 -1.46 -0.09
N LEU A 78 -1.09 -2.40 0.74
CA LEU A 78 -1.92 -3.25 1.60
C LEU A 78 -2.03 -2.68 3.03
N ASP A 79 -2.85 -3.32 3.86
CA ASP A 79 -2.93 -3.09 5.31
C ASP A 79 -3.16 -1.63 5.75
N GLY A 80 -4.07 -0.95 5.05
CA GLY A 80 -4.46 0.42 5.36
C GLY A 80 -5.16 0.60 6.70
N ALA A 81 -5.10 1.83 7.21
CA ALA A 81 -5.78 2.26 8.41
C ALA A 81 -6.19 3.72 8.30
N ALA A 82 -7.18 4.14 9.09
CA ALA A 82 -7.51 5.54 9.30
C ALA A 82 -7.26 5.87 10.76
N LEU A 83 -6.37 6.83 11.00
CA LEU A 83 -5.98 7.24 12.34
C LEU A 83 -6.31 8.71 12.55
N CYS A 84 -6.98 9.00 13.66
CA CYS A 84 -7.09 10.34 14.16
C CYS A 84 -6.10 10.55 15.32
N GLY A 85 -5.34 11.64 15.25
CA GLY A 85 -4.40 12.08 16.27
C GLY A 85 -4.80 13.44 16.83
N VAL A 86 -4.52 13.66 18.11
CA VAL A 86 -4.54 15.01 18.69
C VAL A 86 -3.10 15.45 18.87
N GLN A 87 -2.74 16.63 18.35
CA GLN A 87 -1.39 17.20 18.51
C GLN A 87 -1.39 18.29 19.60
N PRO A 88 -0.94 17.98 20.83
CA PRO A 88 -0.62 19.00 21.82
C PRO A 88 0.41 20.02 21.31
N LYS A 89 0.38 21.23 21.89
CA LYS A 89 1.41 22.25 21.63
C LYS A 89 2.81 21.67 21.88
N ASP A 90 3.75 22.01 21.00
CA ASP A 90 5.15 21.60 21.06
C ASP A 90 5.39 20.08 21.00
N SER A 91 4.43 19.31 20.49
CA SER A 91 4.55 17.86 20.28
C SER A 91 4.40 17.49 18.80
N ARG A 92 4.93 16.33 18.45
CA ARG A 92 4.89 15.76 17.09
C ARG A 92 4.24 14.38 17.15
N LEU A 93 3.61 13.98 16.05
CA LEU A 93 2.96 12.68 15.94
C LEU A 93 3.84 11.72 15.16
N HIS A 94 3.99 10.50 15.66
CA HIS A 94 4.77 9.45 15.01
C HIS A 94 3.81 8.36 14.55
N TYR A 95 3.86 8.05 13.26
CA TYR A 95 3.13 6.95 12.67
C TYR A 95 4.12 5.88 12.23
N THR A 96 3.82 4.63 12.53
CA THR A 96 4.69 3.50 12.19
C THR A 96 3.98 2.57 11.22
N VAL A 97 4.61 2.32 10.07
CA VAL A 97 4.18 1.36 9.07
C VAL A 97 5.19 0.21 9.06
N MET A 98 4.73 -1.01 9.33
CA MET A 98 5.57 -2.20 9.25
C MET A 98 5.51 -2.76 7.82
N LEU A 99 6.66 -2.85 7.17
CA LEU A 99 6.81 -3.43 5.84
C LEU A 99 7.58 -4.74 5.92
N HIS A 100 7.27 -5.66 5.00
CA HIS A 100 8.02 -6.88 4.74
C HIS A 100 8.53 -6.82 3.31
N ASN A 101 9.77 -7.26 3.08
CA ASN A 101 10.29 -7.49 1.73
C ASN A 101 10.15 -8.99 1.42
N PRO A 102 9.05 -9.44 0.80
CA PRO A 102 8.86 -10.86 0.49
C PRO A 102 9.71 -11.36 -0.68
N THR A 103 10.51 -10.49 -1.29
CA THR A 103 11.27 -10.79 -2.50
C THR A 103 12.67 -11.33 -2.17
N LEU A 104 13.38 -11.78 -3.20
CA LEU A 104 14.80 -12.12 -3.12
C LEU A 104 15.72 -10.95 -3.47
N GLU A 105 15.15 -9.77 -3.72
CA GLU A 105 15.85 -8.56 -4.16
C GLU A 105 15.94 -7.55 -3.02
N SER A 106 16.98 -6.71 -3.06
CA SER A 106 17.08 -5.56 -2.16
C SER A 106 16.50 -4.32 -2.82
N PHE A 107 15.80 -3.51 -2.04
CA PHE A 107 15.31 -2.21 -2.47
C PHE A 107 15.99 -1.10 -1.68
N THR A 108 16.14 0.07 -2.29
CA THR A 108 16.61 1.27 -1.59
C THR A 108 15.42 2.21 -1.42
N PHE A 109 15.10 2.60 -0.19
CA PHE A 109 14.05 3.59 0.05
C PHE A 109 14.49 4.97 -0.44
N GLY A 110 13.55 5.68 -1.05
CA GLY A 110 13.68 7.08 -1.42
C GLY A 110 12.99 8.00 -0.41
N GLU A 111 12.70 9.22 -0.85
CA GLU A 111 11.93 10.18 -0.06
C GLU A 111 10.49 9.68 0.16
N MET A 112 9.95 9.93 1.36
CA MET A 112 8.57 9.64 1.70
C MET A 112 7.78 10.94 1.75
N THR A 113 6.60 10.94 1.15
CA THR A 113 5.72 12.10 1.10
C THR A 113 4.31 11.75 1.58
N LEU A 114 3.52 12.78 1.90
CA LEU A 114 2.10 12.61 2.16
C LEU A 114 1.33 12.71 0.85
N GLY A 115 0.35 11.84 0.65
CA GLY A 115 -0.61 11.95 -0.44
C GLY A 115 -1.72 12.93 -0.08
N ASP A 116 -1.94 13.90 -0.96
CA ASP A 116 -2.96 14.95 -0.82
C ASP A 116 -2.98 15.62 0.57
N PRO A 117 -1.84 16.15 1.07
CA PRO A 117 -1.79 16.72 2.41
C PRO A 117 -2.53 18.05 2.49
N GLU A 118 -3.32 18.22 3.56
CA GLU A 118 -3.93 19.48 3.95
C GLU A 118 -3.34 19.92 5.28
N GLU A 119 -2.57 21.03 5.30
CA GLU A 119 -2.02 21.62 6.54
C GLU A 119 -1.27 20.63 7.47
N LEU A 120 -0.73 19.55 6.89
CA LEU A 120 0.04 18.53 7.58
C LEU A 120 1.37 18.35 6.84
N VAL A 121 2.48 18.32 7.58
CA VAL A 121 3.83 18.20 7.01
C VAL A 121 4.58 17.03 7.62
N ILE A 122 5.40 16.35 6.80
CA ILE A 122 6.41 15.40 7.30
C ILE A 122 7.63 16.20 7.75
N LEU A 123 8.12 15.86 8.93
CA LEU A 123 9.34 16.42 9.51
C LEU A 123 10.54 15.48 9.35
N SER A 124 10.29 14.17 9.43
CA SER A 124 11.30 13.14 9.21
C SER A 124 10.66 11.80 8.91
N SER A 125 11.36 10.99 8.12
CA SER A 125 11.07 9.58 7.88
C SER A 125 12.28 8.75 8.30
N GLN A 126 12.04 7.73 9.12
CA GLN A 126 13.08 6.87 9.66
C GLN A 126 12.75 5.40 9.40
N ALA A 127 13.78 4.59 9.14
CA ALA A 127 13.70 3.15 9.05
C ALA A 127 14.28 2.51 10.32
N GLN A 128 13.61 1.50 10.83
CA GLN A 128 14.08 0.71 11.97
C GLN A 128 13.82 -0.76 11.69
N THR A 129 14.85 -1.61 11.79
CA THR A 129 14.69 -3.07 11.69
C THR A 129 13.62 -3.57 12.63
N ALA A 130 12.65 -4.32 12.13
CA ALA A 130 11.56 -4.88 12.92
C ALA A 130 11.77 -6.38 13.12
N ASN A 131 11.46 -6.89 14.31
CA ASN A 131 11.39 -8.33 14.54
C ASN A 131 10.04 -8.87 14.03
N ARG A 132 10.08 -10.01 13.34
CA ARG A 132 8.91 -10.77 12.86
C ARG A 132 7.88 -11.12 13.96
N GLU A 133 8.32 -11.14 15.21
CA GLU A 133 7.59 -11.67 16.36
C GLU A 133 6.57 -10.65 16.95
N GLY A 134 5.54 -10.28 16.18
CA GLY A 134 4.54 -9.31 16.63
C GLY A 134 3.06 -9.71 16.45
N HIS A 135 2.73 -10.46 15.40
CA HIS A 135 1.32 -10.68 15.00
C HIS A 135 0.96 -12.13 14.66
N HIS A 136 1.65 -13.10 15.24
CA HIS A 136 1.08 -14.44 15.31
C HIS A 136 -0.09 -14.41 16.30
N HIS A 137 -1.30 -14.26 15.78
CA HIS A 137 -2.46 -14.83 16.45
C HIS A 137 -2.09 -16.27 16.76
N GLY A 138 -1.92 -16.59 18.03
CA GLY A 138 -1.59 -17.93 18.49
C GLY A 138 -2.65 -18.88 17.95
N GLY A 139 -2.34 -19.52 16.82
CA GLY A 139 -3.09 -20.62 16.31
C GLY A 139 -3.06 -21.65 17.42
N THR A 140 -4.20 -21.80 18.09
CA THR A 140 -4.37 -22.89 19.03
C THR A 140 -4.16 -24.16 18.23
N ALA A 141 -3.01 -24.80 18.43
CA ALA A 141 -2.75 -26.13 17.92
C ALA A 141 -3.81 -27.04 18.52
N LYS A 142 -4.87 -27.31 17.76
CA LYS A 142 -5.82 -28.38 18.07
C LYS A 142 -5.09 -29.69 17.81
N GLY A 143 -4.55 -30.25 18.89
CA GLY A 143 -3.79 -31.48 18.87
C GLY A 143 -4.59 -32.66 18.31
N GLY A 144 -3.92 -33.44 17.47
CA GLY A 144 -4.27 -34.81 17.11
C GLY A 144 -3.00 -35.65 17.21
N HIS A 145 -3.02 -36.62 18.11
CA HIS A 145 -1.91 -37.48 18.52
C HIS A 145 -1.24 -38.20 17.33
N ASP A 146 0.07 -38.02 17.15
CA ASP A 146 0.96 -39.13 16.82
C ASP A 146 2.44 -38.79 17.10
N ALA A 147 3.20 -39.85 17.29
CA ALA A 147 4.47 -39.93 17.99
C ALA A 147 5.63 -39.06 17.45
N HIS A 148 6.47 -38.60 18.39
CA HIS A 148 7.86 -38.15 18.22
C HIS A 148 8.17 -37.20 17.04
N ALA A 149 7.80 -35.92 17.17
CA ALA A 149 8.54 -34.85 16.55
C ALA A 149 9.13 -33.98 17.66
N ALA A 150 10.44 -33.74 17.62
CA ALA A 150 11.07 -32.76 18.50
C ALA A 150 10.28 -31.45 18.44
N VAL A 151 10.07 -30.82 19.59
CA VAL A 151 9.63 -29.42 19.66
C VAL A 151 10.53 -28.65 18.69
N PRO A 152 10.00 -27.96 17.66
CA PRO A 152 10.85 -27.12 16.83
C PRO A 152 11.49 -26.10 17.76
N THR A 153 12.80 -26.22 17.93
CA THR A 153 13.61 -25.19 18.59
C THR A 153 13.30 -23.88 17.86
N PRO A 154 13.01 -22.76 18.56
CA PRO A 154 12.86 -21.47 17.91
C PRO A 154 14.06 -21.24 16.99
N THR A 155 13.80 -21.23 15.69
CA THR A 155 14.83 -21.03 14.68
C THR A 155 15.13 -19.54 14.64
N ALA A 156 16.37 -19.21 15.00
CA ALA A 156 16.95 -17.86 15.10
C ALA A 156 16.67 -17.11 16.41
N SER A 157 17.76 -16.59 16.98
CA SER A 157 17.70 -15.46 17.91
C SER A 157 17.05 -14.29 17.17
N PRO A 158 16.12 -13.53 17.80
CA PRO A 158 15.60 -12.32 17.20
C PRO A 158 16.76 -11.44 16.73
N GLU A 159 16.64 -10.85 15.55
CA GLU A 159 17.60 -9.83 15.15
C GLU A 159 17.55 -8.67 16.16
N PRO A 160 18.70 -8.11 16.53
CA PRO A 160 18.70 -6.92 17.37
C PRO A 160 17.94 -5.81 16.64
N ILE A 161 16.89 -5.26 17.26
CA ILE A 161 16.25 -4.04 16.78
C ILE A 161 17.28 -2.91 16.91
N GLY A 162 17.80 -2.44 15.78
CA GLY A 162 18.70 -1.30 15.72
C GLY A 162 18.00 0.01 16.11
N PRO A 163 18.75 1.09 16.39
CA PRO A 163 18.15 2.42 16.50
C PRO A 163 17.55 2.84 15.15
N PRO A 164 16.52 3.71 15.13
CA PRO A 164 16.03 4.30 13.88
C PRO A 164 17.14 5.07 13.16
N VAL A 165 17.17 4.93 11.84
CA VAL A 165 18.06 5.65 10.91
C VAL A 165 17.22 6.36 9.86
N ASP A 166 17.80 7.29 9.11
CA ASP A 166 17.07 7.96 8.02
C ASP A 166 16.54 6.92 7.01
N ALA A 167 15.29 7.08 6.58
CA ALA A 167 14.67 6.15 5.65
C ALA A 167 15.23 6.31 4.24
N GLU A 168 15.50 7.53 3.79
CA GLU A 168 16.09 7.77 2.47
C GLU A 168 17.49 7.14 2.38
N GLY A 169 17.69 6.33 1.34
CA GLY A 169 18.93 5.57 1.14
C GLY A 169 19.04 4.30 1.97
N TYR A 170 18.06 3.97 2.82
CA TYR A 170 18.05 2.72 3.57
C TYR A 170 17.87 1.52 2.63
N VAL A 171 18.72 0.50 2.81
CA VAL A 171 18.66 -0.74 2.04
C VAL A 171 17.74 -1.74 2.74
N PHE A 172 16.62 -2.03 2.10
CA PHE A 172 15.66 -3.02 2.56
C PHE A 172 16.02 -4.40 2.01
N GLU A 173 16.67 -5.21 2.85
CA GLU A 173 17.18 -6.53 2.47
C GLU A 173 16.05 -7.55 2.19
N PRO A 174 16.34 -8.61 1.41
CA PRO A 174 15.41 -9.71 1.16
C PRO A 174 14.91 -10.36 2.46
N ASP A 175 13.62 -10.70 2.52
CA ASP A 175 12.92 -11.30 3.67
C ASP A 175 12.99 -10.51 4.99
N ALA A 176 13.51 -9.28 4.96
CA ALA A 176 13.60 -8.42 6.13
C ALA A 176 12.24 -7.77 6.46
N HIS A 177 12.08 -7.39 7.72
CA HIS A 177 10.98 -6.56 8.18
C HIS A 177 11.53 -5.21 8.67
N VAL A 178 10.83 -4.13 8.35
CA VAL A 178 11.24 -2.78 8.73
C VAL A 178 10.03 -1.98 9.18
N ASN A 179 10.19 -1.23 10.25
CA ASN A 179 9.28 -0.19 10.69
C ASN A 179 9.70 1.12 10.03
N ILE A 180 8.82 1.68 9.22
CA ILE A 180 8.92 3.04 8.73
C ILE A 180 8.21 3.97 9.71
N ILE A 181 8.98 4.84 10.36
CA ILE A 181 8.50 5.81 11.33
C ILE A 181 8.42 7.17 10.64
N VAL A 182 7.21 7.65 10.38
CA VAL A 182 6.95 8.96 9.81
C VAL A 182 6.54 9.92 10.92
N THR A 183 7.32 10.98 11.10
CA THR A 183 7.02 12.06 12.04
C THR A 183 6.34 13.19 11.30
N VAL A 184 5.13 13.55 11.74
CA VAL A 184 4.34 14.63 11.16
C VAL A 184 4.01 15.70 12.19
N GLU A 185 3.64 16.86 11.67
CA GLU A 185 3.21 18.03 12.44
C GLU A 185 2.18 18.83 11.64
N LEU A 186 1.21 19.42 12.34
CA LEU A 186 0.34 20.45 11.79
C LEU A 186 1.16 21.66 11.33
N ALA A 187 0.81 22.22 10.18
CA ALA A 187 1.36 23.48 9.72
C ALA A 187 1.15 24.59 10.76
N GLU A 188 2.04 25.58 10.79
CA GLU A 188 2.03 26.61 11.84
C GLU A 188 0.67 27.34 11.90
N GLY A 189 0.00 27.21 13.05
CA GLY A 189 -1.30 27.86 13.30
C GLY A 189 -2.50 27.13 12.73
N ALA A 190 -2.32 25.99 12.06
CA ALA A 190 -3.41 25.16 11.58
C ALA A 190 -4.15 24.49 12.76
N PRO A 191 -5.49 24.56 12.82
CA PRO A 191 -6.27 23.87 13.85
C PRO A 191 -6.44 22.37 13.56
N HIS A 192 -6.26 21.98 12.30
CA HIS A 192 -6.49 20.65 11.76
C HIS A 192 -5.58 20.44 10.54
N GLY A 193 -5.21 19.20 10.26
CA GLY A 193 -4.51 18.80 9.06
C GLY A 193 -4.69 17.31 8.77
N SER A 194 -4.57 16.93 7.50
CA SER A 194 -4.87 15.58 7.04
C SER A 194 -3.95 15.12 5.90
N ALA A 195 -3.95 13.81 5.66
CA ALA A 195 -3.35 13.18 4.48
C ALA A 195 -4.08 11.86 4.16
N GLU A 196 -4.23 11.55 2.88
CA GLU A 196 -4.96 10.35 2.44
C GLU A 196 -4.12 9.07 2.46
N ASN A 197 -2.79 9.21 2.43
CA ASN A 197 -1.84 8.11 2.43
C ASN A 197 -0.41 8.61 2.74
N ILE A 198 0.50 7.66 2.94
CA ILE A 198 1.95 7.90 2.89
C ILE A 198 2.46 7.30 1.58
N VAL A 199 3.06 8.12 0.71
CA VAL A 199 3.71 7.64 -0.51
C VAL A 199 5.13 7.23 -0.17
N VAL A 200 5.42 5.94 -0.35
CA VAL A 200 6.75 5.35 -0.15
C VAL A 200 7.43 5.23 -1.50
N ALA A 201 8.46 6.04 -1.73
CA ALA A 201 9.35 5.85 -2.87
C ALA A 201 10.40 4.80 -2.56
N PHE A 202 10.75 3.97 -3.53
CA PHE A 202 11.85 3.01 -3.43
C PHE A 202 12.34 2.60 -4.82
N SER A 203 13.50 1.99 -4.90
CA SER A 203 14.07 1.56 -6.17
C SER A 203 14.73 0.19 -6.08
N SER A 204 14.73 -0.50 -7.21
CA SER A 204 15.60 -1.65 -7.48
C SER A 204 16.66 -1.23 -8.52
N PRO A 205 17.63 -2.09 -8.86
CA PRO A 205 18.55 -1.83 -9.97
C PRO A 205 17.86 -1.62 -11.32
N GLU A 206 16.61 -2.07 -11.46
CA GLU A 206 15.88 -2.11 -12.74
C GLU A 206 14.91 -0.93 -12.92
N ARG A 207 14.30 -0.44 -11.83
CA ARG A 207 13.29 0.63 -11.88
C ARG A 207 13.06 1.30 -10.52
N ASP A 208 12.46 2.48 -10.58
CA ASP A 208 11.92 3.20 -9.44
C ASP A 208 10.43 2.87 -9.23
N TYR A 209 9.99 3.00 -7.99
CA TYR A 209 8.63 2.76 -7.52
C TYR A 209 8.19 3.92 -6.62
N ALA A 210 6.89 4.21 -6.63
CA ALA A 210 6.25 5.11 -5.70
C ALA A 210 4.86 4.55 -5.40
N VAL A 211 4.67 4.00 -4.20
CA VAL A 211 3.44 3.31 -3.82
C VAL A 211 2.82 4.02 -2.63
N ALA A 212 1.51 4.28 -2.71
CA ALA A 212 0.74 4.87 -1.63
C ALA A 212 0.33 3.80 -0.61
N HIS A 213 0.92 3.84 0.58
CA HIS A 213 0.43 3.08 1.72
C HIS A 213 -0.87 3.71 2.22
N PRO A 214 -2.00 2.97 2.30
CA PRO A 214 -3.32 3.51 2.62
C PRO A 214 -3.51 3.83 4.12
N LEU A 215 -2.56 4.57 4.70
CA LEU A 215 -2.67 5.15 6.03
C LEU A 215 -3.24 6.56 5.92
N LYS A 216 -4.54 6.70 6.18
CA LYS A 216 -5.19 8.00 6.30
C LYS A 216 -4.86 8.60 7.66
N ILE A 217 -4.38 9.83 7.65
CA ILE A 217 -3.99 10.58 8.84
C ILE A 217 -4.90 11.78 8.95
N ASP A 218 -5.55 11.92 10.10
CA ASP A 218 -6.35 13.06 10.49
C ASP A 218 -5.79 13.59 11.81
N VAL A 219 -5.47 14.87 11.90
CA VAL A 219 -4.85 15.48 13.08
C VAL A 219 -5.59 16.73 13.48
N ASP A 220 -6.00 16.79 14.74
CA ASP A 220 -6.63 17.97 15.33
C ASP A 220 -5.77 18.56 16.46
N ALA A 221 -5.80 19.88 16.60
CA ALA A 221 -5.10 20.55 17.71
C ALA A 221 -5.79 20.35 19.07
N VAL A 222 -7.06 19.94 19.09
CA VAL A 222 -7.90 19.91 20.31
C VAL A 222 -8.47 18.52 20.61
N SER A 223 -9.14 17.90 19.63
CA SER A 223 -9.84 16.63 19.83
C SER A 223 -10.17 15.94 18.52
N CYS A 224 -10.03 14.62 18.51
CA CYS A 224 -10.61 13.75 17.49
C CYS A 224 -12.09 13.50 17.75
N ALA A 225 -12.92 13.51 16.70
CA ALA A 225 -14.36 13.28 16.77
C ALA A 225 -14.78 11.90 16.24
#